data_AF-A0A952PVV2-F1
#
_entry.id   AF-A0A952PVV2-F1
#
_cell.length_a   1.000
_cell.length_b   1.000
_cell.length_c   1.000
_cell.angle_alpha   90.00
_cell.angle_beta   90.00
_cell.angle_gamma   90.00
#
_symmetry.space_group_name_H-M   'P 1'
#
loop_
_entity.id
_entity.type
_entity.pdbx_description
1 polymer ?
#
loop_
_entity_poly.entity_id
_entity_poly.type
_entity_poly.pdbx_seq_one_letter_code
_entity_poly.pdbx_strand_id
1 'polypeptide(L)'
;MEPGFGDFLGQIPAYFFIVPLILGVAYIAVMVYIFRRAAERRRKKRDAQQQQLMAQMGMPMGMTPQAAMAGNQFVPMARPAITPLPSVPEPDLADLLSDALLNEADHMGAVLSATPALVNPPPAAMPVNPPPMEAEMPITPLSSLSSSDDVPADAIEVMRIWRDVNDGGLIIQMGNQRYRSADEIQSPDLLRRFTAVVRELSAMIGGVVAPQGSIRPLPPASPMPPMPRPASNFSFSGSESPKSGGVLNRLMGRPAAPPPASDQPAGIAASVEEYLQSRLLGSPEFAQRSIHIRPSLDHGIKIEVDNRYFDSIAEVDDPAVRDYLLTMMREWESRQ
;
A
#
# COMPACT_ATOMS: atom_id res chain seq x y z
N MET A 1 2.45 -33.41 55.41
CA MET A 1 3.21 -32.16 55.24
C MET A 1 3.26 -31.91 53.75
N GLU A 2 2.41 -31.02 53.25
CA GLU A 2 2.42 -30.66 51.83
C GLU A 2 3.66 -29.80 51.55
N PRO A 3 4.45 -30.11 50.52
CA PRO A 3 5.54 -29.24 50.11
C PRO A 3 4.94 -27.89 49.69
N GLY A 4 5.28 -26.84 50.44
CA GLY A 4 4.79 -25.50 50.18
C GLY A 4 5.29 -24.99 48.83
N PHE A 5 4.41 -24.33 48.08
CA PHE A 5 4.67 -23.71 46.77
C PHE A 5 5.93 -22.81 46.72
N GLY A 6 6.44 -22.37 47.88
CA GLY A 6 7.66 -21.56 48.00
C GLY A 6 8.96 -22.29 47.61
N ASP A 7 9.07 -23.62 47.81
CA ASP A 7 10.30 -24.35 47.45
C ASP A 7 10.47 -24.52 45.94
N PHE A 8 9.36 -24.51 45.19
CA PHE A 8 9.38 -24.59 43.73
C PHE A 8 10.03 -23.34 43.11
N LEU A 9 9.77 -22.15 43.67
CA LEU A 9 10.35 -20.90 43.16
C LEU A 9 11.87 -20.80 43.40
N GLY A 10 12.41 -21.51 44.39
CA GLY A 10 13.86 -21.58 44.64
C GLY A 10 14.62 -22.51 43.69
N GLN A 11 13.94 -23.47 43.06
CA GLN A 11 14.55 -24.40 42.10
C GLN A 11 14.61 -23.86 40.68
N ILE A 12 13.83 -22.84 40.34
CA ILE A 12 13.87 -22.23 39.00
C ILE A 12 15.20 -21.48 38.86
N PRO A 13 16.06 -21.87 37.90
CA PRO A 13 17.32 -21.17 37.70
C PRO A 13 17.10 -19.70 37.37
N ALA A 14 17.83 -18.80 38.03
CA ALA A 14 17.66 -17.35 37.91
C ALA A 14 17.72 -16.82 36.45
N TYR A 15 18.38 -17.54 35.54
CA TYR A 15 18.45 -17.16 34.13
C TYR A 15 17.08 -17.14 33.43
N PHE A 16 16.08 -17.90 33.90
CA PHE A 16 14.73 -17.86 33.32
C PHE A 16 14.04 -16.51 33.47
N PHE A 17 14.40 -15.70 34.47
CA PHE A 17 13.87 -14.35 34.64
C PHE A 17 14.73 -13.30 33.93
N ILE A 18 16.05 -13.51 33.89
CA ILE A 18 17.00 -12.55 33.31
C ILE A 18 16.91 -12.54 31.78
N VAL A 19 16.79 -13.70 31.13
CA VAL A 19 16.73 -13.81 29.67
C VAL A 19 15.54 -13.04 29.06
N PRO A 20 14.28 -13.22 29.48
CA PRO A 20 13.17 -12.46 28.92
C PRO A 20 13.26 -10.96 29.22
N LEU A 21 13.85 -10.56 30.36
CA LEU A 21 14.08 -9.16 30.69
C LEU A 21 15.07 -8.51 29.70
N ILE A 22 16.20 -9.17 29.42
CA ILE A 22 17.18 -8.68 28.43
C ILE A 22 16.56 -8.64 27.03
N LEU A 23 15.79 -9.67 26.66
CA LEU A 23 15.10 -9.71 25.37
C LEU A 23 14.09 -8.57 25.22
N GLY A 24 13.36 -8.25 26.29
CA GLY A 24 12.41 -7.15 26.34
C GLY A 24 13.09 -5.78 26.18
N VAL A 25 14.22 -5.56 26.87
CA VAL A 25 15.00 -4.32 26.71
C VAL A 25 15.57 -4.20 25.29
N ALA A 26 16.09 -5.29 24.72
CA ALA A 26 16.59 -5.31 23.36
C ALA A 26 15.48 -5.01 22.34
N TYR A 27 14.28 -5.58 22.53
CA TYR A 27 13.12 -5.30 21.70
C TYR A 27 12.71 -3.83 21.72
N ILE A 28 12.64 -3.22 22.91
CA ILE A 28 12.34 -1.79 23.06
C ILE A 28 13.38 -0.92 22.35
N ALA A 29 14.68 -1.25 22.47
CA ALA A 29 15.75 -0.53 21.79
C ALA A 29 15.62 -0.60 20.26
N VAL A 30 15.29 -1.78 19.71
CA VAL A 30 15.05 -1.97 18.27
C VAL A 30 13.83 -1.16 17.82
N MET A 31 12.74 -1.15 18.57
CA MET A 31 11.55 -0.35 18.25
C MET A 31 11.87 1.15 18.23
N VAL A 32 12.57 1.67 19.24
CA VAL A 32 13.00 3.08 19.26
C VAL A 32 13.87 3.41 18.05
N TYR A 33 14.78 2.51 17.65
CA TYR A 33 15.60 2.69 16.46
C TYR A 33 14.75 2.77 15.17
N ILE A 34 13.78 1.87 15.00
CA ILE A 34 12.87 1.86 13.84
C ILE A 34 12.04 3.15 13.80
N PHE A 35 11.46 3.58 14.93
CA PHE A 35 10.68 4.83 15.00
C PHE A 35 11.52 6.07 14.71
N ARG A 36 12.75 6.16 15.22
CA ARG A 36 13.67 7.27 14.89
C ARG A 36 13.99 7.29 13.40
N ARG A 37 14.27 6.13 12.81
CA ARG A 37 14.55 6.00 11.37
C ARG A 37 13.33 6.35 10.51
N ALA A 38 12.12 5.98 10.94
CA ALA A 38 10.88 6.34 10.27
C ALA A 38 10.59 7.84 10.38
N ALA A 39 10.84 8.45 11.55
CA ALA A 39 10.69 9.89 11.76
C ALA A 39 11.64 10.71 10.89
N GLU A 40 12.90 10.27 10.71
CA GLU A 40 13.85 10.90 9.80
C GLU A 40 13.37 10.89 8.34
N ARG A 41 12.78 9.77 7.89
CA ARG A 41 12.19 9.69 6.54
C ARG A 41 11.02 10.68 6.37
N ARG A 42 10.20 10.88 7.42
CA ARG A 42 9.11 11.87 7.39
C ARG A 42 9.63 13.31 7.35
N ARG A 43 10.71 13.62 8.06
CA ARG A 43 11.36 14.95 8.00
C ARG A 43 11.88 15.26 6.59
N LYS A 44 12.63 14.33 5.99
CA LYS A 44 13.14 14.50 4.61
C LYS A 44 12.03 14.72 3.59
N LYS A 45 10.87 14.05 3.74
CA LYS A 45 9.71 14.27 2.86
C LYS A 45 9.11 15.67 3.03
N ARG A 46 9.01 16.17 4.28
CA ARG A 46 8.55 17.54 4.55
C ARG A 46 9.50 18.58 3.98
N ASP A 47 10.81 18.38 4.13
CA ASP A 47 11.82 19.29 3.58
C ASP A 47 11.78 19.30 2.05
N ALA A 48 11.66 18.13 1.41
CA ALA A 48 11.51 18.01 -0.04
C ALA A 48 10.21 18.66 -0.54
N GLN A 49 9.10 18.47 0.16
CA GLN A 49 7.81 19.06 -0.18
C GLN A 49 7.83 20.59 0.01
N GLN A 50 8.48 21.08 1.07
CA GLN A 50 8.65 22.52 1.30
C GLN A 50 9.56 23.15 0.25
N GLN A 51 10.62 22.44 -0.18
CA GLN A 51 11.49 22.88 -1.26
C GLN A 51 10.75 22.90 -2.61
N GLN A 52 9.87 21.93 -2.86
CA GLN A 52 8.97 21.95 -4.02
C GLN A 52 7.96 23.10 -3.93
N LEU A 53 7.39 23.37 -2.75
CA LEU A 53 6.47 24.48 -2.54
C LEU A 53 7.16 25.83 -2.77
N MET A 54 8.41 25.98 -2.31
CA MET A 54 9.25 27.17 -2.56
C MET A 54 9.62 27.30 -4.05
N ALA A 55 9.94 26.19 -4.72
CA ALA A 55 10.19 26.19 -6.17
C ALA A 55 8.92 26.55 -6.98
N GLN A 56 7.75 26.12 -6.50
CA GLN A 56 6.46 26.41 -7.13
C GLN A 56 5.97 27.84 -6.86
N MET A 57 6.31 28.42 -5.70
CA MET A 57 6.05 29.83 -5.39
C MET A 57 6.91 30.83 -6.18
N GLY A 58 7.76 30.35 -7.10
CA GLY A 58 8.15 31.14 -8.26
C GLY A 58 8.83 32.46 -7.93
N MET A 59 9.61 32.54 -6.85
CA MET A 59 10.57 33.63 -6.71
C MET A 59 11.69 33.36 -7.73
N PRO A 60 11.84 34.20 -8.78
CA PRO A 60 12.91 34.02 -9.75
C PRO A 60 14.26 34.17 -9.02
N MET A 61 14.93 33.04 -8.78
CA MET A 61 16.36 32.98 -8.42
C MET A 61 17.19 33.35 -9.65
N GLY A 62 17.00 34.59 -10.11
CA GLY A 62 17.72 35.20 -11.21
C GLY A 62 18.60 36.32 -10.69
N MET A 63 19.53 36.03 -9.78
CA MET A 63 20.73 36.85 -9.58
C MET A 63 21.90 35.95 -9.22
N THR A 64 22.55 35.43 -10.26
CA THR A 64 23.97 35.10 -10.23
C THR A 64 24.75 36.40 -10.00
N PRO A 65 25.51 36.57 -8.90
CA PRO A 65 26.45 37.68 -8.79
C PRO A 65 27.71 37.28 -9.57
N GLN A 66 27.69 37.47 -10.89
CA GLN A 66 28.89 37.33 -11.70
C GLN A 66 29.17 38.63 -12.47
N ALA A 67 30.25 39.28 -12.04
CA ALA A 67 31.04 40.25 -12.77
C ALA A 67 30.39 41.60 -13.10
N ALA A 68 30.52 42.55 -12.18
CA ALA A 68 30.71 43.97 -12.52
C ALA A 68 31.67 44.62 -11.52
N MET A 69 32.97 44.40 -11.74
CA MET A 69 33.97 45.40 -11.38
C MET A 69 33.82 46.56 -12.37
N ALA A 70 33.28 47.70 -11.93
CA ALA A 70 33.68 49.05 -12.33
C ALA A 70 32.77 50.03 -11.62
N GLY A 71 33.38 50.88 -10.78
CA GLY A 71 32.66 51.82 -9.93
C GLY A 71 31.77 52.80 -10.68
N ASN A 72 30.67 53.18 -10.05
CA ASN A 72 30.44 54.58 -9.71
C ASN A 72 29.18 54.76 -8.87
N GLN A 73 29.33 55.62 -7.86
CA GLN A 73 28.33 56.52 -7.29
C GLN A 73 27.06 55.92 -6.67
N PHE A 74 27.11 55.94 -5.34
CA PHE A 74 26.00 56.05 -4.41
C PHE A 74 24.85 56.96 -4.92
N VAL A 75 23.64 56.41 -4.90
CA VAL A 75 22.41 57.20 -4.74
C VAL A 75 21.57 56.52 -3.64
N PRO A 76 21.37 57.14 -2.46
CA PRO A 76 20.50 56.61 -1.43
C PRO A 76 19.04 56.83 -1.84
N MET A 77 18.34 55.79 -2.30
CA MET A 77 16.89 55.86 -2.45
C MET A 77 16.19 55.38 -1.18
N ALA A 78 15.26 56.23 -0.75
CA ALA A 78 14.46 56.12 0.45
C ALA A 78 13.66 54.80 0.50
N ARG A 79 13.72 54.18 1.68
CA ARG A 79 12.98 52.98 2.08
C ARG A 79 11.47 53.31 2.12
N PRO A 80 10.61 52.72 1.28
CA PRO A 80 9.17 52.92 1.40
C PRO A 80 8.66 52.28 2.69
N ALA A 81 7.80 53.03 3.39
CA ALA A 81 7.19 52.65 4.64
C ALA A 81 6.36 51.36 4.48
N ILE A 82 6.64 50.39 5.34
CA ILE A 82 5.90 49.14 5.47
C ILE A 82 4.52 49.49 6.01
N THR A 83 3.49 49.28 5.19
CA THR A 83 2.09 49.40 5.60
C THR A 83 1.75 48.18 6.47
N PRO A 84 1.30 48.34 7.72
CA PRO A 84 0.92 47.22 8.58
C PRO A 84 -0.34 46.53 8.00
N LEU A 85 -0.28 45.22 7.82
CA LEU A 85 -1.42 44.41 7.39
C LEU A 85 -2.54 44.43 8.44
N PRO A 86 -3.82 44.42 8.02
CA PRO A 86 -4.94 44.27 8.93
C PRO A 86 -4.92 42.91 9.61
N SER A 87 -4.97 42.91 10.94
CA SER A 87 -5.10 41.74 11.80
C SER A 87 -6.41 41.02 11.47
N VAL A 88 -6.31 39.84 10.86
CA VAL A 88 -7.44 38.93 10.69
C VAL A 88 -7.81 38.39 12.08
N PRO A 89 -9.08 38.50 12.52
CA PRO A 89 -9.51 37.96 13.80
C PRO A 89 -9.31 36.45 13.80
N GLU A 90 -8.53 35.94 14.75
CA GLU A 90 -8.35 34.51 14.95
C GLU A 90 -9.71 33.87 15.25
N PRO A 91 -10.08 32.77 14.55
CA PRO A 91 -11.29 32.04 14.85
C PRO A 91 -11.16 31.40 16.24
N ASP A 92 -12.13 31.68 17.09
CA ASP A 92 -12.17 31.26 18.50
C ASP A 92 -12.30 29.73 18.58
N LEU A 93 -11.17 29.06 18.79
CA LEU A 93 -11.07 27.59 18.92
C LEU A 93 -11.72 27.05 20.19
N ALA A 94 -12.18 27.92 21.09
CA ALA A 94 -12.84 27.54 22.33
C ALA A 94 -14.24 26.96 22.11
N ASP A 95 -14.98 27.39 21.07
CA ASP A 95 -16.36 26.91 20.85
C ASP A 95 -16.43 25.48 20.28
N LEU A 96 -15.39 25.00 19.60
CA LEU A 96 -15.39 23.67 18.98
C LEU A 96 -15.03 22.52 19.94
N LEU A 97 -14.50 22.81 21.13
CA LEU A 97 -14.17 21.79 22.13
C LEU A 97 -15.30 21.56 23.16
N SER A 98 -16.26 22.49 23.25
CA SER A 98 -17.35 22.46 24.23
C SER A 98 -18.43 21.42 23.91
N ASP A 99 -18.71 21.18 22.62
CA ASP A 99 -19.80 20.29 22.20
C ASP A 99 -19.41 18.80 22.19
N ALA A 100 -18.10 18.48 22.15
CA ALA A 100 -17.65 17.10 22.08
C ALA A 100 -17.69 16.38 23.45
N LEU A 101 -17.66 17.10 24.57
CA LEU A 101 -17.58 16.48 25.91
C LEU A 101 -18.93 16.33 26.62
N LEU A 102 -19.99 16.97 26.15
CA LEU A 102 -21.32 16.89 26.80
C LEU A 102 -22.22 15.77 26.26
N ASN A 103 -21.85 15.10 25.17
CA ASN A 103 -22.69 14.07 24.53
C ASN A 103 -22.24 12.61 24.78
N GLU A 104 -21.18 12.37 25.56
CA GLU A 104 -20.66 11.00 25.80
C GLU A 104 -21.15 10.35 27.11
N ALA A 105 -22.01 11.03 27.88
CA ALA A 105 -22.49 10.52 29.17
C ALA A 105 -23.78 9.68 29.10
N ASP A 106 -24.49 9.63 27.96
CA ASP A 106 -25.87 9.10 27.91
C ASP A 106 -26.02 7.75 27.19
N HIS A 107 -24.93 7.07 26.79
CA HIS A 107 -25.01 5.85 25.96
C HIS A 107 -24.40 4.57 26.58
N MET A 108 -24.00 4.57 27.85
CA MET A 108 -23.54 3.34 28.54
C MET A 108 -24.56 2.70 29.50
N GLY A 109 -25.86 3.00 29.34
CA GLY A 109 -26.90 2.65 30.32
C GLY A 109 -27.90 1.54 29.95
N ALA A 110 -27.70 0.75 28.89
CA ALA A 110 -28.78 -0.15 28.42
C ALA A 110 -28.33 -1.51 27.85
N VAL A 111 -27.53 -2.31 28.57
CA VAL A 111 -27.33 -3.74 28.21
C VAL A 111 -27.16 -4.66 29.43
N LEU A 112 -28.03 -4.56 30.43
CA LEU A 112 -28.14 -5.59 31.50
C LEU A 112 -29.58 -5.75 31.96
N SER A 113 -30.41 -6.49 31.20
CA SER A 113 -31.65 -7.08 31.71
C SER A 113 -32.21 -8.09 30.70
N ALA A 114 -31.86 -9.37 30.87
CA ALA A 114 -32.67 -10.49 30.39
C ALA A 114 -32.37 -11.73 31.25
N THR A 115 -33.09 -11.83 32.36
CA THR A 115 -33.22 -13.03 33.18
C THR A 115 -34.29 -13.94 32.56
N PRO A 116 -34.04 -15.25 32.37
CA PRO A 116 -35.13 -16.21 32.30
C PRO A 116 -35.24 -17.01 33.61
N ALA A 117 -36.47 -17.12 34.07
CA ALA A 117 -36.87 -17.70 35.34
C ALA A 117 -36.80 -19.24 35.39
N LEU A 118 -36.30 -19.70 36.52
CA LEU A 118 -36.65 -20.88 37.32
C LEU A 118 -37.86 -21.74 36.88
N VAL A 119 -37.64 -23.03 36.60
CA VAL A 119 -38.65 -24.11 36.72
C VAL A 119 -38.03 -25.36 37.37
N ASN A 120 -38.47 -25.63 38.61
CA ASN A 120 -38.59 -26.88 39.39
C ASN A 120 -37.46 -27.95 39.53
N PRO A 121 -37.13 -28.37 40.79
CA PRO A 121 -36.66 -29.73 41.15
C PRO A 121 -37.88 -30.63 41.53
N PRO A 122 -37.80 -31.92 41.99
CA PRO A 122 -36.70 -32.83 42.43
C PRO A 122 -36.88 -34.29 41.83
N PRO A 123 -36.49 -35.46 42.43
CA PRO A 123 -35.57 -35.83 43.51
C PRO A 123 -34.54 -36.98 43.19
N ALA A 124 -33.55 -37.12 44.08
CA ALA A 124 -32.92 -38.34 44.58
C ALA A 124 -32.49 -39.52 43.65
N ALA A 125 -31.16 -39.72 43.63
CA ALA A 125 -30.43 -40.98 43.84
C ALA A 125 -30.57 -42.13 42.82
N MET A 126 -29.47 -42.43 42.10
CA MET A 126 -28.75 -43.71 42.20
C MET A 126 -27.26 -43.52 41.83
N PRO A 127 -26.32 -44.30 42.41
CA PRO A 127 -24.91 -44.28 42.07
C PRO A 127 -24.66 -45.21 40.88
N VAL A 128 -24.15 -44.67 39.76
CA VAL A 128 -23.69 -45.49 38.62
C VAL A 128 -22.17 -45.41 38.52
N ASN A 129 -21.59 -46.54 38.90
CA ASN A 129 -20.26 -47.06 38.64
C ASN A 129 -19.56 -46.49 37.38
N PRO A 130 -18.32 -45.95 37.45
CA PRO A 130 -17.56 -45.59 36.25
C PRO A 130 -16.91 -46.84 35.63
N PRO A 131 -17.06 -47.10 34.31
CA PRO A 131 -16.20 -48.06 33.62
C PRO A 131 -14.82 -47.46 33.29
N PRO A 132 -13.74 -48.25 33.41
CA PRO A 132 -12.38 -47.86 33.02
C PRO A 132 -12.12 -48.25 31.56
N MET A 133 -11.87 -47.26 30.69
CA MET A 133 -11.18 -47.38 29.39
C MET A 133 -10.59 -45.98 29.13
N GLU A 134 -9.31 -45.68 29.34
CA GLU A 134 -8.14 -46.28 28.66
C GLU A 134 -8.43 -46.55 27.17
N ALA A 135 -8.59 -45.46 26.42
CA ALA A 135 -8.32 -45.42 25.00
C ALA A 135 -7.57 -44.12 24.72
N GLU A 136 -6.23 -44.19 24.85
CA GLU A 136 -5.30 -43.23 24.27
C GLU A 136 -5.62 -43.09 22.77
N MET A 137 -6.30 -42.01 22.40
CA MET A 137 -6.34 -41.61 21.00
C MET A 137 -4.99 -40.96 20.69
N PRO A 138 -4.20 -41.50 19.73
CA PRO A 138 -3.01 -40.83 19.27
C PRO A 138 -3.44 -39.54 18.59
N ILE A 139 -3.15 -38.42 19.24
CA ILE A 139 -3.10 -37.09 18.63
C ILE A 139 -1.99 -37.13 17.59
N THR A 140 -2.32 -37.61 16.40
CA THR A 140 -1.48 -37.49 15.21
C THR A 140 -1.22 -35.99 15.01
N PRO A 141 0.03 -35.51 15.08
CA PRO A 141 0.31 -34.15 14.69
C PRO A 141 -0.09 -34.02 13.22
N LEU A 142 -0.94 -33.04 12.92
CA LEU A 142 -1.29 -32.66 11.56
C LEU A 142 -0.04 -32.04 10.92
N SER A 143 0.93 -32.89 10.59
CA SER A 143 2.17 -32.55 9.92
C SER A 143 1.81 -32.02 8.53
N SER A 144 2.11 -30.74 8.33
CA SER A 144 2.58 -30.15 7.08
C SER A 144 2.04 -30.80 5.80
N LEU A 145 1.03 -30.16 5.22
CA LEU A 145 0.77 -30.21 3.78
C LEU A 145 2.01 -29.63 3.05
N SER A 146 3.08 -30.41 3.00
CA SER A 146 4.15 -30.25 2.02
C SER A 146 3.63 -30.84 0.73
N SER A 147 2.88 -30.06 -0.04
CA SER A 147 2.49 -30.35 -1.41
C SER A 147 3.75 -30.33 -2.29
N SER A 148 4.52 -31.41 -2.19
CA SER A 148 5.71 -31.69 -3.02
C SER A 148 5.36 -32.60 -4.21
N ASP A 149 4.11 -33.04 -4.32
CA ASP A 149 3.71 -34.05 -5.28
C ASP A 149 3.32 -33.44 -6.64
N ASP A 150 3.96 -33.97 -7.69
CA ASP A 150 3.79 -33.70 -9.12
C ASP A 150 4.39 -32.42 -9.71
N VAL A 151 5.64 -32.11 -9.33
CA VAL A 151 6.52 -31.34 -10.22
C VAL A 151 7.16 -32.31 -11.23
N PRO A 152 7.02 -32.11 -12.56
CA PRO A 152 7.63 -32.96 -13.57
C PRO A 152 9.13 -33.18 -13.32
N ALA A 153 9.65 -34.38 -13.60
CA ALA A 153 11.06 -34.72 -13.34
C ALA A 153 12.06 -33.82 -14.11
N ASP A 154 11.59 -33.10 -15.12
CA ASP A 154 12.36 -32.15 -15.94
C ASP A 154 12.12 -30.67 -15.56
N ALA A 155 11.28 -30.38 -14.57
CA ALA A 155 11.04 -29.01 -14.12
C ALA A 155 12.17 -28.53 -13.20
N ILE A 156 12.73 -27.36 -13.52
CA ILE A 156 13.80 -26.71 -12.77
C ILE A 156 13.19 -25.58 -11.94
N GLU A 157 13.45 -25.56 -10.63
CA GLU A 157 13.05 -24.45 -9.77
C GLU A 157 13.82 -23.18 -10.16
N VAL A 158 13.15 -22.26 -10.85
CA VAL A 158 13.77 -21.00 -11.32
C VAL A 158 13.81 -19.94 -10.23
N MET A 159 12.75 -19.82 -9.43
CA MET A 159 12.59 -18.76 -8.44
C MET A 159 11.54 -19.15 -7.39
N ARG A 160 11.78 -18.79 -6.13
CA ARG A 160 10.82 -18.94 -5.03
C ARG A 160 10.43 -17.57 -4.49
N ILE A 161 9.12 -17.31 -4.40
CA ILE A 161 8.57 -16.04 -3.91
C ILE A 161 7.94 -16.28 -2.55
N TRP A 162 8.29 -15.44 -1.58
CA TRP A 162 7.69 -15.42 -0.26
C TRP A 162 7.09 -14.03 0.00
N ARG A 163 6.04 -13.96 0.80
CA ARG A 163 5.52 -12.70 1.34
C ARG A 163 5.90 -12.61 2.81
N ASP A 164 6.63 -11.57 3.18
CA ASP A 164 6.97 -11.29 4.57
C ASP A 164 5.71 -10.78 5.29
N VAL A 165 5.38 -11.44 6.40
CA VAL A 165 4.13 -11.21 7.14
C VAL A 165 4.18 -9.89 7.91
N ASN A 166 5.38 -9.38 8.21
CA ASN A 166 5.54 -8.19 9.07
C ASN A 166 5.37 -6.87 8.30
N ASP A 167 5.87 -6.82 7.06
CA ASP A 167 5.85 -5.62 6.21
C ASP A 167 5.02 -5.80 4.93
N GLY A 168 4.53 -7.02 4.66
CA GLY A 168 3.81 -7.35 3.43
C GLY A 168 4.70 -7.40 2.19
N GLY A 169 6.02 -7.21 2.34
CA GLY A 169 6.98 -7.17 1.26
C GLY A 169 7.19 -8.54 0.62
N LEU A 170 7.61 -8.56 -0.64
CA LEU A 170 7.97 -9.80 -1.32
C LEU A 170 9.46 -10.09 -1.14
N ILE A 171 9.79 -11.32 -0.76
CA ILE A 171 11.16 -11.83 -0.71
C ILE A 171 11.31 -12.83 -1.85
N ILE A 172 12.21 -12.51 -2.77
CA ILE A 172 12.49 -13.33 -3.94
C ILE A 172 13.77 -14.11 -3.67
N GLN A 173 13.71 -15.44 -3.78
CA GLN A 173 14.86 -16.31 -3.67
C GLN A 173 15.19 -16.91 -5.04
N MET A 174 16.42 -16.68 -5.50
CA MET A 174 16.96 -17.28 -6.72
C MET A 174 18.23 -18.05 -6.36
N GLY A 175 18.16 -19.38 -6.44
CA GLY A 175 19.17 -20.26 -5.86
C GLY A 175 19.30 -20.07 -4.34
N ASN A 176 20.51 -19.71 -3.88
CA ASN A 176 20.81 -19.55 -2.46
C ASN A 176 20.77 -18.09 -1.97
N GLN A 177 20.39 -17.14 -2.83
CA GLN A 177 20.38 -15.72 -2.51
C GLN A 177 18.95 -15.20 -2.44
N ARG A 178 18.70 -14.34 -1.45
CA ARG A 178 17.40 -13.71 -1.19
C ARG A 178 17.51 -12.21 -1.42
N TYR A 179 16.52 -11.67 -2.10
CA TYR A 179 16.45 -10.28 -2.50
C TYR A 179 15.08 -9.71 -2.08
N ARG A 180 15.08 -8.49 -1.53
CA ARG A 180 13.85 -7.74 -1.24
C ARG A 180 13.48 -6.76 -2.35
N SER A 181 14.46 -6.34 -3.16
CA SER A 181 14.22 -5.49 -4.33
C SER A 181 15.08 -5.91 -5.52
N ALA A 182 14.65 -5.54 -6.73
CA ALA A 182 15.42 -5.77 -7.95
C ALA A 182 16.77 -5.03 -7.95
N ASP A 183 16.84 -3.89 -7.24
CA ASP A 183 18.05 -3.06 -7.13
C ASP A 183 19.16 -3.75 -6.31
N GLU A 184 18.80 -4.72 -5.45
CA GLU A 184 19.77 -5.50 -4.67
C GLU A 184 20.50 -6.56 -5.53
N ILE A 185 19.99 -6.87 -6.72
CA ILE A 185 20.56 -7.86 -7.62
C ILE A 185 21.75 -7.24 -8.38
N GLN A 186 22.95 -7.39 -7.82
CA GLN A 186 24.18 -6.84 -8.42
C GLN A 186 24.62 -7.58 -9.69
N SER A 187 24.27 -8.86 -9.82
CA SER A 187 24.69 -9.66 -10.98
C SER A 187 23.75 -9.42 -12.17
N PRO A 188 24.26 -8.98 -13.33
CA PRO A 188 23.43 -8.68 -14.50
C PRO A 188 22.72 -9.92 -15.07
N ASP A 189 23.29 -11.11 -14.89
CA ASP A 189 22.69 -12.37 -15.34
C ASP A 189 21.45 -12.75 -14.53
N LEU A 190 21.47 -12.57 -13.20
CA LEU A 190 20.28 -12.81 -12.37
C LEU A 190 19.20 -11.78 -12.66
N LEU A 191 19.56 -10.51 -12.91
CA LEU A 191 18.57 -9.48 -13.28
C LEU A 191 17.87 -9.83 -14.60
N ARG A 192 18.62 -10.34 -15.60
CA ARG A 192 18.04 -10.84 -16.86
C ARG A 192 17.11 -12.03 -16.65
N ARG A 193 17.48 -12.99 -15.79
CA ARG A 193 16.62 -14.14 -15.46
C ARG A 193 15.36 -13.71 -14.71
N PHE A 194 15.51 -12.85 -13.71
CA PHE A 194 14.41 -12.28 -12.94
C PHE A 194 13.40 -11.56 -13.85
N THR A 195 13.88 -10.64 -14.70
CA THR A 195 13.02 -9.91 -15.64
C THR A 195 12.33 -10.82 -16.65
N ALA A 196 12.99 -11.88 -17.11
CA ALA A 196 12.37 -12.88 -17.99
C ALA A 196 11.21 -13.62 -17.29
N VAL A 197 11.43 -14.08 -16.05
CA VAL A 197 10.41 -14.79 -15.25
C VAL A 197 9.24 -13.87 -14.90
N VAL A 198 9.50 -12.62 -14.48
CA VAL A 198 8.43 -11.65 -14.20
C VAL A 198 7.61 -11.38 -15.45
N ARG A 199 8.25 -11.25 -16.62
CA ARG A 199 7.53 -11.08 -17.89
C ARG A 199 6.67 -12.30 -18.22
N GLU A 200 7.18 -13.52 -18.02
CA GLU A 200 6.45 -14.76 -18.23
C GLU A 200 5.24 -14.91 -17.29
N LEU A 201 5.43 -14.61 -15.99
CA LEU A 201 4.34 -14.56 -15.01
C LEU A 201 3.30 -13.50 -15.39
N SER A 202 3.74 -12.31 -15.83
CA SER A 202 2.82 -11.26 -16.26
C SER A 202 2.00 -11.65 -17.50
N ALA A 203 2.62 -12.38 -18.45
CA ALA A 203 1.92 -12.90 -19.63
C ALA A 203 0.91 -14.00 -19.26
N MET A 204 1.25 -14.84 -18.28
CA MET A 204 0.37 -15.88 -17.75
C MET A 204 -0.86 -15.27 -17.07
N ILE A 205 -0.68 -14.23 -16.24
CA ILE A 205 -1.78 -13.52 -15.56
C ILE A 205 -2.64 -12.73 -16.57
N GLY A 206 -2.01 -12.12 -17.58
CA GLY A 206 -2.71 -11.31 -18.59
C GLY A 206 -3.50 -12.11 -19.62
N GLY A 207 -3.50 -13.46 -19.55
CA GLY A 207 -4.21 -14.33 -20.49
C GLY A 207 -3.68 -14.31 -21.94
N VAL A 208 -2.66 -13.50 -22.23
CA VAL A 208 -1.98 -13.47 -23.52
C VAL A 208 -0.88 -14.52 -23.48
N VAL A 209 -1.28 -15.78 -23.66
CA VAL A 209 -0.34 -16.86 -23.95
C VAL A 209 0.26 -16.57 -25.32
N ALA A 210 1.37 -15.83 -25.35
CA ALA A 210 2.16 -15.69 -26.55
C ALA A 210 2.54 -17.12 -26.98
N PRO A 211 2.16 -17.59 -28.18
CA PRO A 211 2.53 -18.91 -28.62
C PRO A 211 4.05 -18.96 -28.59
N GLN A 212 4.59 -19.77 -27.68
CA GLN A 212 6.01 -20.11 -27.69
C GLN A 212 6.25 -20.83 -29.00
N GLY A 213 6.58 -20.05 -30.02
CA GLY A 213 6.93 -20.54 -31.34
C GLY A 213 8.11 -21.48 -31.12
N SER A 214 7.88 -22.77 -31.34
CA SER A 214 8.95 -23.73 -31.57
C SER A 214 9.96 -23.06 -32.48
N ILE A 215 11.18 -22.91 -31.99
CA ILE A 215 12.31 -22.46 -32.79
C ILE A 215 12.53 -23.56 -33.83
N ARG A 216 11.80 -23.49 -34.94
CA ARG A 216 12.06 -24.35 -36.09
C ARG A 216 13.45 -23.94 -36.59
N PRO A 217 14.44 -24.85 -36.59
CA PRO A 217 15.76 -24.53 -37.09
C PRO A 217 15.62 -24.03 -38.53
N LEU A 218 16.04 -22.78 -38.78
CA LEU A 218 16.13 -22.29 -40.14
C LEU A 218 17.10 -23.22 -40.90
N PRO A 219 16.73 -23.71 -42.11
CA PRO A 219 17.67 -24.41 -42.96
C PRO A 219 18.89 -23.51 -43.24
N PRO A 220 20.11 -24.08 -43.33
CA PRO A 220 21.32 -23.31 -43.56
C PRO A 220 21.18 -22.49 -44.86
N ALA A 221 21.34 -21.18 -44.73
CA ALA A 221 21.35 -20.25 -45.85
C ALA A 221 22.51 -20.59 -46.78
N SER A 222 22.17 -20.88 -48.05
CA SER A 222 23.14 -21.01 -49.12
C SER A 222 23.98 -19.73 -49.24
N PRO A 223 25.30 -19.83 -49.52
CA PRO A 223 26.17 -18.67 -49.66
C PRO A 223 25.77 -17.85 -50.90
N MET A 224 25.28 -16.64 -50.70
CA MET A 224 25.12 -15.66 -51.79
C MET A 224 26.48 -15.02 -52.12
N PRO A 225 26.77 -14.78 -53.41
CA PRO A 225 27.98 -14.07 -53.83
C PRO A 225 27.93 -12.57 -53.48
N PRO A 226 29.09 -11.92 -53.27
CA PRO A 226 29.18 -10.53 -52.85
C PRO A 226 28.72 -9.57 -53.94
N MET A 227 27.69 -8.77 -53.66
CA MET A 227 27.33 -7.62 -54.50
C MET A 227 28.12 -6.36 -54.09
N PRO A 228 28.42 -5.46 -55.05
CA PRO A 228 29.20 -4.24 -54.80
C PRO A 228 28.35 -3.14 -54.15
N ARG A 229 28.94 -2.45 -53.16
CA ARG A 229 28.35 -1.27 -52.49
C ARG A 229 28.35 -0.06 -53.43
N PRO A 230 27.20 0.61 -53.67
CA PRO A 230 27.21 1.98 -54.15
C PRO A 230 27.40 2.94 -52.96
N ALA A 231 28.38 3.83 -53.08
CA ALA A 231 28.51 5.01 -52.23
C ALA A 231 27.32 5.94 -52.51
N SER A 232 26.65 6.40 -51.46
CA SER A 232 25.60 7.41 -51.56
C SER A 232 25.72 8.37 -50.39
N ASN A 233 26.37 9.49 -50.66
CA ASN A 233 26.32 10.70 -49.86
C ASN A 233 24.87 11.22 -49.85
N PHE A 234 24.25 11.32 -48.69
CA PHE A 234 23.06 12.16 -48.51
C PHE A 234 23.24 13.03 -47.27
N SER A 235 23.60 14.29 -47.56
CA SER A 235 23.46 15.43 -46.67
C SER A 235 21.98 15.75 -46.51
N PHE A 236 21.46 15.76 -45.27
CA PHE A 236 20.15 16.34 -44.97
C PHE A 236 20.36 17.71 -44.33
N SER A 237 20.12 18.74 -45.14
CA SER A 237 20.03 20.14 -44.74
C SER A 237 18.57 20.57 -44.81
N GLY A 238 18.11 21.30 -43.79
CA GLY A 238 17.01 22.25 -43.90
C GLY A 238 15.59 21.73 -43.69
N SER A 239 15.03 22.02 -42.52
CA SER A 239 13.63 22.48 -42.42
C SER A 239 13.46 23.32 -41.16
N GLU A 240 13.59 24.64 -41.36
CA GLU A 240 13.17 25.69 -40.44
C GLU A 240 11.64 25.81 -40.37
N SER A 241 11.13 26.16 -39.18
CA SER A 241 9.98 27.06 -38.89
C SER A 241 8.52 26.62 -39.23
N PRO A 242 7.47 27.08 -38.47
CA PRO A 242 7.43 28.32 -37.69
C PRO A 242 6.89 28.24 -36.25
N LYS A 243 7.22 29.31 -35.54
CA LYS A 243 6.66 29.79 -34.27
C LYS A 243 5.18 30.15 -34.42
N SER A 244 4.35 29.68 -33.51
CA SER A 244 3.04 30.27 -33.14
C SER A 244 2.68 29.67 -31.78
N GLY A 245 2.83 30.36 -30.65
CA GLY A 245 2.04 31.52 -30.28
C GLY A 245 1.12 31.10 -29.13
N GLY A 246 1.58 31.20 -27.87
CA GLY A 246 0.77 30.73 -26.74
C GLY A 246 1.36 30.94 -25.36
N VAL A 247 2.09 32.03 -25.12
CA VAL A 247 2.68 32.34 -23.79
C VAL A 247 1.88 33.39 -23.02
N LEU A 248 0.86 34.00 -23.64
CA LEU A 248 0.05 35.09 -23.04
C LEU A 248 -1.18 34.61 -22.24
N ASN A 249 -1.54 33.32 -22.25
CA ASN A 249 -2.68 32.80 -21.49
C ASN A 249 -2.37 32.49 -20.01
N ARG A 250 -1.17 32.77 -19.50
CA ARG A 250 -0.80 32.53 -18.08
C ARG A 250 -0.89 33.76 -17.16
N LEU A 251 -1.15 34.96 -17.69
CA LEU A 251 -1.19 36.18 -16.87
C LEU A 251 -2.59 36.63 -16.44
N MET A 252 -3.66 36.06 -16.98
CA MET A 252 -5.02 36.33 -16.49
C MET A 252 -5.47 35.17 -15.62
N GLY A 253 -5.64 35.44 -14.33
CA GLY A 253 -5.95 34.48 -13.27
C GLY A 253 -7.24 33.71 -13.50
N ARG A 254 -7.15 32.67 -14.30
CA ARG A 254 -8.15 31.60 -14.37
C ARG A 254 -7.96 30.75 -13.11
N PRO A 255 -8.97 30.62 -12.23
CA PRO A 255 -8.87 29.73 -11.08
C PRO A 255 -8.46 28.36 -11.59
N ALA A 256 -7.36 27.85 -11.04
CA ALA A 256 -6.78 26.59 -11.45
C ALA A 256 -7.85 25.50 -11.34
N ALA A 257 -8.31 25.01 -12.49
CA ALA A 257 -9.05 23.76 -12.53
C ALA A 257 -8.15 22.69 -11.89
N PRO A 258 -8.67 21.88 -10.95
CA PRO A 258 -7.88 20.84 -10.30
C PRO A 258 -7.22 19.98 -11.38
N PRO A 259 -5.94 19.61 -11.21
CA PRO A 259 -5.21 18.85 -12.22
C PRO A 259 -5.97 17.54 -12.52
N PRO A 260 -6.12 17.16 -13.80
CA PRO A 260 -6.75 15.91 -14.17
C PRO A 260 -6.01 14.77 -13.46
N ALA A 261 -6.78 13.95 -12.74
CA ALA A 261 -6.27 12.79 -12.02
C ALA A 261 -5.46 11.92 -12.99
N SER A 262 -4.32 11.43 -12.50
CA SER A 262 -3.33 10.70 -13.28
C SER A 262 -3.93 9.41 -13.85
N ASP A 263 -3.79 9.21 -15.17
CA ASP A 263 -4.07 7.95 -15.88
C ASP A 263 -3.06 6.86 -15.45
N GLN A 264 -3.17 6.37 -14.21
CA GLN A 264 -2.55 5.10 -13.85
C GLN A 264 -3.36 3.98 -14.50
N PRO A 265 -2.72 2.91 -15.01
CA PRO A 265 -3.42 1.77 -15.61
C PRO A 265 -4.48 1.29 -14.62
N ALA A 266 -5.74 1.33 -15.06
CA ALA A 266 -6.91 1.08 -14.24
C ALA A 266 -6.75 -0.24 -13.49
N GLY A 267 -6.37 -0.14 -12.21
CA GLY A 267 -6.26 -1.31 -11.33
C GLY A 267 -7.64 -1.91 -11.12
N ILE A 268 -7.67 -3.11 -10.51
CA ILE A 268 -8.92 -3.81 -10.17
C ILE A 268 -9.93 -2.86 -9.50
N ALA A 269 -9.47 -2.02 -8.58
CA ALA A 269 -10.31 -1.02 -7.91
C ALA A 269 -11.02 -0.05 -8.87
N ALA A 270 -10.37 0.37 -9.96
CA ALA A 270 -10.97 1.26 -10.95
C ALA A 270 -12.04 0.55 -11.79
N SER A 271 -11.82 -0.71 -12.16
CA SER A 271 -12.85 -1.52 -12.85
C SER A 271 -14.06 -1.77 -11.97
N VAL A 272 -13.84 -2.05 -10.68
CA VAL A 272 -14.92 -2.23 -9.70
C VAL A 272 -15.67 -0.91 -9.47
N GLU A 273 -14.98 0.22 -9.39
CA GLU A 273 -15.60 1.56 -9.27
C GLU A 273 -16.46 1.91 -10.49
N GLU A 274 -15.96 1.68 -11.71
CA GLU A 274 -16.73 1.92 -12.92
C GLU A 274 -18.02 1.07 -12.95
N TYR A 275 -17.90 -0.20 -12.54
CA TYR A 275 -19.06 -1.08 -12.41
C TYR A 275 -20.05 -0.62 -11.33
N LEU A 276 -19.54 -0.18 -10.17
CA LEU A 276 -20.36 0.39 -9.10
C LEU A 276 -21.12 1.62 -9.60
N GLN A 277 -20.45 2.57 -10.26
CA GLN A 277 -21.07 3.78 -10.79
C GLN A 277 -22.16 3.46 -11.83
N SER A 278 -21.90 2.49 -12.72
CA SER A 278 -22.92 2.01 -13.65
C SER A 278 -24.15 1.44 -12.94
N ARG A 279 -23.97 0.74 -11.82
CA ARG A 279 -25.07 0.10 -11.08
C ARG A 279 -25.86 1.10 -10.23
N LEU A 280 -25.19 2.14 -9.71
CA LEU A 280 -25.84 3.22 -8.96
C LEU A 280 -26.86 3.99 -9.81
N LEU A 281 -26.62 4.14 -11.12
CA LEU A 281 -27.58 4.74 -12.05
C LEU A 281 -28.91 3.97 -12.14
N GLY A 282 -28.89 2.66 -11.92
CA GLY A 282 -30.08 1.80 -11.94
C GLY A 282 -30.79 1.68 -10.60
N SER A 283 -30.18 2.16 -9.51
CA SER A 283 -30.65 1.94 -8.13
C SER A 283 -30.97 3.30 -7.48
N PRO A 284 -32.21 3.81 -7.62
CA PRO A 284 -32.55 5.18 -7.19
C PRO A 284 -32.41 5.39 -5.68
N GLU A 285 -32.47 4.32 -4.87
CA GLU A 285 -32.29 4.36 -3.42
C GLU A 285 -30.84 4.66 -2.99
N PHE A 286 -29.86 4.24 -3.79
CA PHE A 286 -28.43 4.48 -3.53
C PHE A 286 -27.87 5.66 -4.34
N ALA A 287 -28.58 6.13 -5.37
CA ALA A 287 -28.17 7.26 -6.20
C ALA A 287 -28.04 8.60 -5.43
N GLN A 288 -28.71 8.72 -4.29
CA GLN A 288 -28.59 9.90 -3.41
C GLN A 288 -27.36 9.83 -2.49
N ARG A 289 -26.71 8.67 -2.38
CA ARG A 289 -25.56 8.44 -1.51
C ARG A 289 -24.25 8.55 -2.29
N SER A 290 -23.23 9.07 -1.63
CA SER A 290 -21.89 9.17 -2.22
C SER A 290 -21.11 7.90 -1.90
N ILE A 291 -21.16 6.92 -2.80
CA ILE A 291 -20.47 5.63 -2.64
C ILE A 291 -19.34 5.55 -3.67
N HIS A 292 -18.10 5.46 -3.20
CA HIS A 292 -16.89 5.36 -4.03
C HIS A 292 -15.96 4.26 -3.53
N ILE A 293 -15.26 3.64 -4.46
CA ILE A 293 -14.24 2.62 -4.23
C ILE A 293 -12.92 3.17 -4.76
N ARG A 294 -11.94 3.37 -3.85
CA ARG A 294 -10.62 3.90 -4.18
C ARG A 294 -9.53 2.86 -3.94
N PRO A 295 -8.48 2.82 -4.78
CA PRO A 295 -7.30 2.04 -4.47
C PRO A 295 -6.59 2.63 -3.24
N SER A 296 -6.22 1.77 -2.30
CA SER A 296 -5.37 2.13 -1.17
C SER A 296 -3.88 1.93 -1.52
N LEU A 297 -3.00 2.62 -0.79
CA LEU A 297 -1.54 2.51 -0.98
C LEU A 297 -1.03 1.09 -0.71
N ASP A 298 -1.72 0.35 0.16
CA ASP A 298 -1.35 -1.01 0.57
C ASP A 298 -1.84 -2.09 -0.41
N HIS A 299 -2.12 -1.71 -1.67
CA HIS A 299 -2.76 -2.55 -2.69
C HIS A 299 -4.16 -3.07 -2.30
N GLY A 300 -4.74 -2.54 -1.21
CA GLY A 300 -6.10 -2.80 -0.78
C GLY A 300 -7.14 -1.92 -1.49
N ILE A 301 -8.39 -2.14 -1.12
CA ILE A 301 -9.53 -1.35 -1.56
C ILE A 301 -10.02 -0.53 -0.37
N LYS A 302 -10.29 0.76 -0.57
CA LYS A 302 -10.87 1.64 0.44
C LYS A 302 -12.24 2.10 -0.04
N ILE A 303 -13.25 1.94 0.79
CA ILE A 303 -14.64 2.24 0.46
C ILE A 303 -15.01 3.54 1.14
N GLU A 304 -15.52 4.50 0.37
CA GLU A 304 -16.00 5.78 0.85
C GLU A 304 -17.52 5.79 0.74
N VAL A 305 -18.24 5.88 1.87
CA VAL A 305 -19.71 5.99 1.93
C VAL A 305 -20.05 7.25 2.69
N ASP A 306 -20.69 8.22 2.03
CA ASP A 306 -21.14 9.48 2.63
C ASP A 306 -20.01 10.18 3.42
N ASN A 307 -18.83 10.28 2.78
CA ASN A 307 -17.59 10.86 3.31
C ASN A 307 -16.94 10.10 4.49
N ARG A 308 -17.42 8.89 4.82
CA ARG A 308 -16.74 7.98 5.75
C ARG A 308 -15.94 6.94 4.98
N TYR A 309 -14.74 6.67 5.46
CA TYR A 309 -13.88 5.67 4.84
C TYR A 309 -13.86 4.37 5.65
N PHE A 310 -13.99 3.26 4.95
CA PHE A 310 -13.97 1.90 5.48
C PHE A 310 -12.90 1.10 4.76
N ASP A 311 -12.21 0.23 5.49
CA ASP A 311 -11.18 -0.63 4.90
C ASP A 311 -11.78 -1.96 4.39
N SER A 312 -13.00 -2.29 4.81
CA SER A 312 -13.73 -3.50 4.39
C SER A 312 -15.24 -3.25 4.23
N ILE A 313 -15.89 -4.01 3.33
CA ILE A 313 -17.36 -3.98 3.13
C ILE A 313 -18.09 -4.35 4.43
N ALA A 314 -17.49 -5.20 5.27
CA ALA A 314 -18.08 -5.62 6.54
C ALA A 314 -18.18 -4.49 7.58
N GLU A 315 -17.35 -3.46 7.46
CA GLU A 315 -17.27 -2.33 8.39
C GLU A 315 -18.26 -1.21 8.07
N VAL A 316 -18.94 -1.28 6.92
CA VAL A 316 -19.93 -0.28 6.51
C VAL A 316 -21.11 -0.29 7.48
N ASP A 317 -21.38 0.86 8.10
CA ASP A 317 -22.40 1.04 9.15
C ASP A 317 -23.81 0.70 8.66
N ASP A 318 -24.14 1.03 7.40
CA ASP A 318 -25.45 0.79 6.84
C ASP A 318 -25.56 -0.63 6.24
N PRO A 319 -26.44 -1.50 6.79
CA PRO A 319 -26.58 -2.86 6.33
C PRO A 319 -27.11 -2.96 4.89
N ALA A 320 -27.94 -2.02 4.44
CA ALA A 320 -28.47 -2.01 3.06
C ALA A 320 -27.36 -1.70 2.05
N VAL A 321 -26.48 -0.75 2.35
CA VAL A 321 -25.31 -0.43 1.51
C VAL A 321 -24.35 -1.62 1.49
N ARG A 322 -24.12 -2.27 2.63
CA ARG A 322 -23.28 -3.46 2.73
C ARG A 322 -23.80 -4.61 1.85
N ASP A 323 -25.08 -4.94 1.95
CA ASP A 323 -25.69 -6.01 1.16
C ASP A 323 -25.68 -5.69 -0.34
N TYR A 324 -25.88 -4.42 -0.69
CA TYR A 324 -25.75 -3.93 -2.05
C TYR A 324 -24.32 -4.11 -2.59
N LEU A 325 -23.30 -3.68 -1.83
CA LEU A 325 -21.89 -3.84 -2.22
C LEU A 325 -21.48 -5.31 -2.34
N LEU A 326 -21.94 -6.19 -1.45
CA LEU A 326 -21.68 -7.64 -1.53
C LEU A 326 -22.31 -8.26 -2.79
N THR A 327 -23.55 -7.88 -3.10
CA THR A 327 -24.25 -8.36 -4.29
C THR A 327 -23.59 -7.84 -5.57
N MET A 328 -23.10 -6.59 -5.55
CA MET A 328 -22.34 -5.98 -6.62
C MET A 328 -21.01 -6.69 -6.88
N MET A 329 -20.24 -6.95 -5.82
CA MET A 329 -18.96 -7.64 -5.95
C MET A 329 -19.13 -9.06 -6.52
N ARG A 330 -20.12 -9.82 -6.02
CA ARG A 330 -20.42 -11.16 -6.53
C ARG A 330 -20.79 -11.16 -8.01
N GLU A 331 -21.59 -10.19 -8.44
CA GLU A 331 -21.97 -10.09 -9.85
C GLU A 331 -20.79 -9.69 -10.72
N TRP A 332 -19.97 -8.75 -10.27
CA TRP A 332 -18.75 -8.35 -10.97
C TRP A 332 -17.77 -9.53 -11.11
N GLU A 333 -17.53 -10.28 -10.03
CA GLU A 333 -16.69 -11.50 -10.05
C GLU A 333 -17.22 -12.56 -11.02
N SER A 334 -18.54 -12.70 -11.16
CA SER A 334 -19.12 -13.66 -12.11
C SER A 334 -18.92 -13.29 -13.59
N ARG A 335 -18.51 -12.06 -13.87
CA ARG A 335 -18.26 -11.54 -15.23
C ARG A 335 -16.79 -11.53 -15.63
N GLN A 336 -15.87 -11.68 -14.67
CA GLN A 336 -14.42 -11.79 -14.90
C GLN A 336 -14.05 -13.24 -15.18
#